data_AF-A0A1F4YB72-F1
#
_entry.id   AF-A0A1F4YB72-F1
#
_cell.length_a   1.000
_cell.length_b   1.000
_cell.length_c   1.000
_cell.angle_alpha   90.00
_cell.angle_beta   90.00
_cell.angle_gamma   90.00
#
_symmetry.space_group_name_H-M   'P 1'
#
loop_
_entity.id
_entity.type
_entity.pdbx_description
1 polymer ?
#
loop_
_entity_poly.entity_id
_entity_poly.type
_entity_poly.pdbx_seq_one_letter_code
_entity_poly.pdbx_strand_id
1 'polypeptide(L)'
;MAARTPITISATIQPGSVYFFADEELPSPHFFVVINKNPAVEHPILLLYVSSQVEKIVSSRSLWRSKTVVIIKKGTHPDFSLDSAIDCNHVFSRSIKDLERKFKSGHLRIKSAMSSNLLDKLRESVLESDVVEEYIKDMIR
;
A
#
# COMPACT_ATOMS: atom_id res chain seq x y z
N MET A 1 32.95 -0.95 18.72
CA MET A 1 31.76 -0.28 18.15
C MET A 1 31.15 -1.20 17.12
N ALA A 2 29.94 -1.71 17.33
CA ALA A 2 29.26 -2.49 16.29
C ALA A 2 28.91 -1.54 15.13
N ALA A 3 29.43 -1.82 13.94
CA ALA A 3 29.03 -1.11 12.73
C ALA A 3 27.52 -1.36 12.52
N ARG A 4 26.70 -0.32 12.67
CA ARG A 4 25.29 -0.37 12.27
C ARG A 4 25.27 -0.41 10.75
N THR A 5 25.04 -1.58 10.17
CA THR A 5 24.83 -1.73 8.73
C THR A 5 23.72 -0.77 8.30
N PRO A 6 23.95 0.12 7.32
CA PRO A 6 22.90 1.01 6.85
C PRO A 6 21.73 0.17 6.33
N ILE A 7 20.52 0.44 6.83
CA ILE A 7 19.30 -0.25 6.41
C ILE A 7 19.09 0.03 4.93
N THR A 8 18.95 -1.02 4.12
CA THR A 8 18.49 -0.90 2.73
C THR A 8 16.97 -1.03 2.69
N ILE A 9 16.30 -0.25 1.83
CA ILE A 9 14.84 -0.36 1.69
C ILE A 9 14.43 -1.76 1.24
N SER A 10 15.23 -2.43 0.42
CA SER A 10 14.96 -3.81 -0.02
C SER A 10 14.80 -4.78 1.14
N ALA A 11 15.55 -4.59 2.23
CA ALA A 11 15.43 -5.40 3.44
C ALA A 11 14.12 -5.15 4.21
N THR A 12 13.42 -4.05 3.95
CA THR A 12 12.16 -3.68 4.64
C THR A 12 10.92 -4.00 3.81
N ILE A 13 11.06 -4.36 2.53
CA ILE A 13 9.92 -4.73 1.68
C ILE A 13 9.44 -6.13 2.08
N GLN A 14 8.36 -6.15 2.84
CA GLN A 14 7.68 -7.34 3.32
C GLN A 14 6.18 -7.18 3.08
N PRO A 15 5.40 -8.27 3.08
CA PRO A 15 3.94 -8.18 3.10
C PRO A 15 3.45 -7.25 4.20
N GLY A 16 2.60 -6.28 3.85
CA GLY A 16 2.06 -5.30 4.79
C GLY A 16 3.01 -4.17 5.17
N SER A 17 4.24 -4.12 4.66
CA SER A 17 5.11 -2.94 4.85
C SER A 17 4.42 -1.68 4.37
N VAL A 18 4.53 -0.60 5.15
CA VAL A 18 3.94 0.69 4.84
C VAL A 18 5.03 1.72 4.59
N TYR A 19 4.87 2.48 3.52
CA TYR A 19 5.77 3.57 3.14
C TYR A 19 5.01 4.86 2.98
N PHE A 20 5.65 5.99 3.25
CA PHE A 20 5.12 7.31 2.97
C PHE A 20 6.03 8.03 1.98
N PHE A 21 5.53 8.35 0.80
CA PHE A 21 6.29 9.03 -0.26
C PHE A 21 5.39 9.74 -1.27
N ALA A 22 6.00 10.63 -2.06
CA ALA A 22 5.36 11.28 -3.21
C ALA A 22 5.43 10.38 -4.45
N ASP A 23 4.28 10.18 -5.07
CA ASP A 23 4.14 9.38 -6.29
C ASP A 23 3.68 10.27 -7.44
N GLU A 24 4.18 10.04 -8.66
CA GLU A 24 3.94 10.90 -9.82
C GLU A 24 2.47 10.87 -10.27
N GLU A 25 1.75 9.79 -9.96
CA GLU A 25 0.34 9.62 -10.29
C GLU A 25 -0.60 10.29 -9.27
N LEU A 26 -0.07 10.85 -8.18
CA LEU A 26 -0.86 11.47 -7.11
C LEU A 26 -0.41 12.91 -6.82
N PRO A 27 -1.35 13.83 -6.49
CA PRO A 27 -1.03 15.25 -6.31
C PRO A 27 -0.23 15.54 -5.03
N SER A 28 -0.16 14.59 -4.09
CA SER A 28 0.51 14.76 -2.80
C SER A 28 1.09 13.44 -2.31
N PRO A 29 2.01 13.46 -1.34
CA PRO A 29 2.48 12.24 -0.69
C PRO A 29 1.37 11.47 0.02
N HIS A 30 1.39 10.15 -0.10
CA HIS A 30 0.44 9.24 0.53
C HIS A 30 1.16 8.10 1.25
N PHE A 31 0.42 7.41 2.12
CA PHE A 31 0.86 6.11 2.61
C PHE A 31 0.57 5.05 1.56
N PHE A 32 1.50 4.11 1.38
CA PHE A 32 1.40 2.99 0.47
C PHE A 32 1.65 1.70 1.22
N VAL A 33 0.81 0.69 0.99
CA VAL A 33 0.86 -0.61 1.64
C VAL A 33 1.28 -1.66 0.63
N VAL A 34 2.33 -2.44 0.94
CA VAL A 34 2.77 -3.56 0.11
C VAL A 34 1.78 -4.72 0.24
N ILE A 35 1.20 -5.15 -0.88
CA ILE A 35 0.19 -6.22 -0.89
C ILE A 35 0.68 -7.56 -1.47
N ASN A 36 1.85 -7.61 -2.13
CA ASN A 36 2.44 -8.87 -2.60
C ASN A 36 2.45 -9.93 -1.49
N LYS A 37 2.23 -11.20 -1.86
CA LYS A 37 2.39 -12.31 -0.93
C LYS A 37 3.86 -12.60 -0.67
N ASN A 38 4.71 -12.51 -1.71
CA ASN A 38 6.14 -12.70 -1.60
C ASN A 38 6.93 -11.62 -2.35
N PRO A 39 6.99 -10.37 -1.84
CA PRO A 39 7.66 -9.26 -2.52
C PRO A 39 9.18 -9.42 -2.69
N ALA A 40 9.79 -10.41 -2.04
CA ALA A 40 11.21 -10.70 -2.16
C ALA A 40 11.58 -11.31 -3.53
N VAL A 41 10.63 -11.99 -4.18
CA VAL A 41 10.82 -12.65 -5.48
C VAL A 41 9.79 -12.24 -6.51
N GLU A 42 8.61 -11.79 -6.09
CA GLU A 42 7.54 -11.32 -6.96
C GLU A 42 7.76 -9.85 -7.31
N HIS A 43 7.84 -9.57 -8.60
CA HIS A 43 7.98 -8.22 -9.12
C HIS A 43 6.92 -7.96 -10.19
N PRO A 44 6.37 -6.72 -10.27
CA PRO A 44 6.72 -5.54 -9.48
C PRO A 44 6.19 -5.56 -8.03
N ILE A 45 6.61 -4.57 -7.22
CA ILE A 45 6.02 -4.35 -5.90
C ILE A 45 4.65 -3.70 -6.10
N LEU A 46 3.63 -4.37 -5.60
CA LEU A 46 2.23 -3.98 -5.66
C LEU A 46 1.88 -3.18 -4.41
N LEU A 47 1.30 -2.00 -4.62
CA LEU A 47 1.02 -1.02 -3.58
C LEU A 47 -0.43 -0.55 -3.64
N LEU A 48 -1.06 -0.39 -2.48
CA LEU A 48 -2.31 0.35 -2.33
C LEU A 48 -2.05 1.66 -1.60
N TYR A 49 -2.60 2.77 -2.09
CA TYR A 49 -2.47 4.06 -1.39
C TYR A 49 -3.61 4.29 -0.40
N VAL A 50 -3.30 5.01 0.66
CA VAL A 50 -4.26 5.38 1.72
C VAL A 50 -4.64 6.84 1.59
N SER A 51 -5.94 7.11 1.53
CA SER A 51 -6.48 8.47 1.46
C SER A 51 -7.27 8.81 2.72
N SER A 52 -7.07 10.00 3.26
CA SER A 52 -7.94 10.57 4.31
C SER A 52 -9.24 11.14 3.77
N GLN A 53 -9.40 11.25 2.44
CA GLN A 53 -10.61 11.74 1.79
C GLN A 53 -11.64 10.62 1.65
N VAL A 54 -12.11 10.09 2.79
CA VAL A 54 -13.02 8.93 2.86
C VAL A 54 -14.28 9.14 2.03
N GLU A 55 -14.98 10.26 2.24
CA GLU A 55 -16.23 10.57 1.53
C GLU A 55 -16.02 10.64 0.02
N LYS A 56 -14.89 11.19 -0.44
CA LYS A 56 -14.56 11.25 -1.86
C LYS A 56 -14.36 9.86 -2.46
N ILE A 57 -13.60 8.99 -1.80
CA ILE A 57 -13.42 7.61 -2.26
C ILE A 57 -14.76 6.88 -2.28
N VAL A 58 -15.54 6.95 -1.19
CA VAL A 58 -16.82 6.24 -1.08
C VAL A 58 -17.84 6.74 -2.10
N SER A 59 -18.00 8.06 -2.27
CA SER A 59 -19.00 8.64 -3.20
C SER A 59 -18.64 8.46 -4.67
N SER A 60 -17.35 8.45 -5.01
CA SER A 60 -16.88 8.18 -6.38
C SER A 60 -17.05 6.71 -6.81
N ARG A 61 -17.49 5.85 -5.90
CA ARG A 61 -17.74 4.44 -6.13
C ARG A 61 -19.23 4.19 -5.94
N SER A 62 -19.84 3.58 -6.95
CA SER A 62 -21.26 3.26 -6.89
C SER A 62 -21.55 2.29 -5.74
N LEU A 63 -22.80 2.30 -5.25
CA LEU A 63 -23.26 1.46 -4.14
C LEU A 63 -22.91 -0.04 -4.31
N TRP A 64 -22.75 -0.52 -5.54
CA TRP A 64 -22.41 -1.90 -5.90
C TRP A 64 -20.91 -2.22 -5.81
N ARG A 65 -20.02 -1.22 -5.73
CA ARG A 65 -18.55 -1.41 -5.60
C ARG A 65 -18.03 -1.32 -4.16
N SER A 66 -18.93 -1.33 -3.17
CA SER A 66 -18.59 -1.17 -1.75
C SER A 66 -17.55 -2.19 -1.24
N LYS A 67 -17.52 -3.40 -1.81
CA LYS A 67 -16.58 -4.48 -1.42
C LYS A 67 -15.10 -4.18 -1.71
N THR A 68 -14.85 -3.27 -2.66
CA THR A 68 -13.50 -2.90 -3.11
C THR A 68 -12.98 -1.64 -2.40
N VAL A 69 -13.73 -1.10 -1.45
CA VAL A 69 -13.31 0.05 -0.63
C VAL A 69 -13.15 -0.42 0.82
N VAL A 70 -11.95 -0.26 1.37
CA VAL A 70 -11.67 -0.59 2.78
C VAL A 70 -11.53 0.70 3.57
N ILE A 71 -12.43 0.88 4.56
CA ILE A 71 -12.35 1.98 5.52
C ILE A 71 -11.51 1.53 6.72
N ILE A 72 -10.53 2.35 7.07
CA ILE A 72 -9.65 2.19 8.24
C ILE A 72 -9.96 3.32 9.20
N LYS A 73 -10.48 2.97 10.38
CA LYS A 73 -10.79 3.95 11.42
C LYS A 73 -9.52 4.49 12.06
N LYS A 74 -9.53 5.76 12.44
CA LYS A 74 -8.47 6.37 13.26
C LYS A 74 -8.13 5.47 14.44
N GLY A 75 -6.85 5.25 14.69
CA GLY A 75 -6.37 4.39 15.78
C GLY A 75 -6.29 2.90 15.44
N THR A 76 -6.82 2.45 14.30
CA THR A 76 -6.64 1.07 13.82
C THR A 76 -5.20 0.81 13.38
N HIS A 77 -4.56 1.83 12.78
CA HIS A 77 -3.16 1.80 12.37
C HIS A 77 -2.38 2.92 13.08
N PRO A 78 -1.18 2.66 13.64
CA PRO A 78 -0.46 3.64 14.46
C PRO A 78 -0.14 4.96 13.76
N ASP A 79 0.16 4.91 12.46
CA ASP A 79 0.53 6.10 11.67
C ASP A 79 -0.67 6.83 11.04
N PHE A 80 -1.89 6.30 11.12
CA PHE A 80 -3.07 6.93 10.51
C PHE A 80 -3.82 7.77 11.54
N SER A 81 -3.61 9.08 11.47
CA SER A 81 -4.18 10.06 12.42
C SER A 81 -5.65 10.41 12.15
N LEU A 82 -6.18 10.01 11.00
CA LEU A 82 -7.54 10.27 10.53
C LEU A 82 -8.22 8.97 10.08
N ASP A 83 -9.54 8.98 10.07
CA ASP A 83 -10.30 7.99 9.30
C ASP A 83 -9.81 8.03 7.85
N SER A 84 -9.58 6.84 7.30
CA SER A 84 -8.93 6.67 6.01
C SER A 84 -9.68 5.64 5.18
N ALA A 85 -9.53 5.72 3.86
CA ALA A 85 -10.08 4.78 2.90
C ALA A 85 -9.00 4.36 1.92
N ILE A 86 -9.09 3.10 1.49
CA ILE A 86 -8.26 2.51 0.44
C ILE A 86 -9.19 2.02 -0.66
N ASP A 87 -8.94 2.48 -1.89
CA ASP A 87 -9.61 1.98 -3.08
C ASP A 87 -8.82 0.81 -3.66
N CYS A 88 -9.33 -0.40 -3.47
CA CYS A 88 -8.69 -1.64 -3.89
C CYS A 88 -8.88 -1.94 -5.38
N ASN A 89 -9.59 -1.08 -6.13
CA ASN A 89 -9.61 -1.14 -7.59
C ASN A 89 -8.35 -0.56 -8.23
N HIS A 90 -7.53 0.17 -7.47
CA HIS A 90 -6.37 0.86 -8.01
C HIS A 90 -5.09 0.38 -7.33
N VAL A 91 -4.43 -0.58 -7.96
CA VAL A 91 -3.14 -1.14 -7.51
C VAL A 91 -2.00 -0.46 -8.25
N PHE A 92 -1.08 0.13 -7.50
CA PHE A 92 0.12 0.76 -8.03
C PHE A 92 1.22 -0.28 -8.16
N SER A 93 2.02 -0.19 -9.22
CA SER A 93 3.19 -1.05 -9.41
C SER A 93 4.47 -0.23 -9.40
N ARG A 94 5.42 -0.58 -8.53
CA ARG A 94 6.73 0.10 -8.45
C ARG A 94 7.87 -0.90 -8.47
N SER A 95 8.98 -0.50 -9.07
CA SER A 95 10.21 -1.28 -9.02
C SER A 95 10.93 -1.06 -7.69
N ILE A 96 11.66 -2.06 -7.21
CA ILE A 96 12.53 -1.91 -6.03
C ILE A 96 13.54 -0.78 -6.25
N LYS A 97 14.08 -0.63 -7.47
CA LYS A 97 15.02 0.45 -7.82
C LYS A 97 14.42 1.85 -7.62
N ASP A 98 13.13 2.04 -7.93
CA ASP A 98 12.46 3.32 -7.67
C ASP A 98 12.31 3.58 -6.17
N LEU A 99 11.84 2.59 -5.41
CA LEU A 99 11.73 2.71 -3.96
C LEU A 99 13.10 2.97 -3.31
N GLU A 100 14.16 2.33 -3.79
CA GLU A 100 15.55 2.57 -3.37
C GLU A 100 16.01 4.00 -3.64
N ARG A 101 15.71 4.54 -4.82
CA ARG A 101 16.03 5.92 -5.16
C ARG A 101 15.28 6.91 -4.26
N LYS A 102 13.98 6.71 -4.04
CA LYS A 102 13.18 7.57 -3.14
C LYS A 102 13.68 7.48 -1.70
N PHE A 103 14.08 6.30 -1.23
CA PHE A 103 14.62 6.11 0.12
C PHE A 103 16.00 6.78 0.28
N LYS A 104 16.93 6.52 -0.65
CA LYS A 104 18.28 7.13 -0.61
C LYS A 104 18.27 8.64 -0.69
N SER A 105 17.29 9.22 -1.38
CA SER A 105 17.10 10.68 -1.47
C SER A 105 16.30 11.29 -0.31
N GLY A 106 15.85 10.49 0.66
CA GLY A 106 15.08 10.96 1.82
C GLY A 106 13.60 11.26 1.56
N HIS A 107 13.09 10.94 0.37
CA HIS A 107 11.70 11.18 -0.04
C HIS A 107 10.74 10.03 0.30
N LEU A 108 11.27 8.89 0.75
CA LEU A 108 10.48 7.76 1.24
C LEU A 108 10.79 7.50 2.72
N ARG A 109 9.72 7.38 3.51
CA ARG A 109 9.80 7.07 4.94
C ARG A 109 9.16 5.70 5.20
N ILE A 110 9.85 4.87 5.99
CA ILE A 110 9.30 3.60 6.48
C ILE A 110 8.33 3.89 7.63
N LYS A 111 7.20 3.20 7.65
CA LYS A 111 6.11 3.36 8.61
C LYS A 111 5.79 2.05 9.31
N SER A 112 4.94 2.11 10.34
CA SER A 112 4.47 0.91 11.04
C SER A 112 3.81 -0.02 10.03
N ALA A 113 4.08 -1.31 10.14
CA ALA A 113 3.50 -2.29 9.21
C ALA A 113 1.99 -2.44 9.44
N MET A 114 1.29 -2.78 8.37
CA MET A 114 -0.11 -3.16 8.41
C MET A 114 -0.26 -4.48 9.19
N SER A 115 -1.31 -4.59 10.01
CA SER A 115 -1.62 -5.86 10.66
C SER A 115 -2.02 -6.92 9.62
N SER A 116 -1.74 -8.19 9.91
CA SER A 116 -2.09 -9.31 9.01
C SER A 116 -3.58 -9.30 8.65
N ASN A 117 -4.46 -9.14 9.65
CA ASN A 117 -5.91 -9.15 9.44
C ASN A 117 -6.36 -8.03 8.48
N LEU A 118 -5.74 -6.84 8.56
CA LEU A 118 -6.10 -5.73 7.68
C LEU A 118 -5.48 -5.90 6.30
N LEU A 119 -4.25 -6.43 6.21
CA LEU A 119 -3.63 -6.80 4.94
C LEU A 119 -4.44 -7.86 4.18
N ASP A 120 -4.91 -8.90 4.88
CA ASP A 120 -5.73 -9.96 4.27
C ASP A 120 -7.05 -9.40 3.75
N LYS A 121 -7.71 -8.54 4.54
CA LYS A 121 -8.90 -7.81 4.10
C LYS A 121 -8.65 -6.96 2.85
N LEU A 122 -7.50 -6.29 2.77
CA LEU A 122 -7.13 -5.52 1.57
C LEU A 122 -6.96 -6.41 0.35
N ARG A 123 -6.29 -7.56 0.50
CA ARG A 123 -6.14 -8.52 -0.61
C ARG A 123 -7.47 -9.08 -1.05
N GLU A 124 -8.33 -9.51 -0.12
CA GLU A 124 -9.69 -9.95 -0.43
C GLU A 124 -10.47 -8.89 -1.22
N SER A 125 -10.41 -7.62 -0.79
CA SER A 125 -11.04 -6.51 -1.52
C SER A 125 -10.44 -6.25 -2.90
N VAL A 126 -9.15 -6.51 -3.13
CA VAL A 126 -8.54 -6.47 -4.48
C VAL A 126 -9.03 -7.64 -5.33
N LEU A 127 -9.15 -8.84 -4.76
CA LEU A 127 -9.62 -10.03 -5.47
C LEU A 127 -11.07 -9.90 -5.97
N GLU A 128 -11.92 -9.22 -5.19
CA GLU A 128 -13.31 -8.88 -5.57
C GLU A 128 -13.41 -7.81 -6.67
N SER A 129 -12.30 -7.17 -7.08
CA SER A 129 -12.33 -6.12 -8.11
C SER A 129 -12.41 -6.69 -9.52
N ASP A 130 -13.44 -6.33 -10.29
CA ASP A 130 -13.56 -6.74 -11.71
C ASP A 130 -12.62 -5.96 -12.66
N VAL A 131 -11.93 -4.94 -12.16
CA VAL A 131 -11.09 -4.04 -12.99
C VAL A 131 -9.59 -4.22 -12.75
N VAL A 132 -9.20 -4.92 -11.68
CA VAL A 132 -7.80 -5.28 -11.42
C VAL A 132 -7.42 -6.47 -12.28
N GLU A 133 -6.28 -6.37 -12.95
CA GLU A 133 -5.79 -7.40 -13.86
C GLU A 133 -5.50 -8.73 -13.13
N GLU A 134 -5.78 -9.84 -13.81
CA GLU A 134 -5.66 -11.17 -13.22
C GLU A 134 -4.23 -11.50 -12.75
N TYR A 135 -3.21 -11.06 -13.48
CA TYR A 135 -1.82 -11.27 -13.08
C TYR A 135 -1.48 -10.56 -11.76
N ILE A 136 -2.11 -9.43 -11.44
CA ILE A 136 -1.96 -8.75 -10.15
C ILE A 136 -2.61 -9.59 -9.05
N LYS A 137 -3.80 -10.14 -9.33
CA LYS A 137 -4.51 -11.02 -8.40
C LYS A 137 -3.71 -12.29 -8.08
N ASP A 138 -3.05 -12.88 -9.07
CA ASP A 138 -2.19 -14.06 -8.87
C ASP A 138 -1.03 -13.80 -7.89
N MET A 139 -0.47 -12.59 -7.90
CA MET A 139 0.63 -12.21 -6.99
C MET A 139 0.19 -11.96 -5.53
N ILE A 140 -1.12 -11.97 -5.26
CA ILE A 140 -1.68 -11.73 -3.92
C ILE A 140 -2.57 -12.86 -3.40
N ARG A 141 -2.79 -13.91 -4.20
CA ARG A 141 -3.50 -15.14 -3.80
C ARG A 141 -2.63 -16.02 -2.91
#